data_AF-A0A7X6UZF2-F1
#
_entry.id   AF-A0A7X6UZF2-F1
#
_cell.length_a   1.000
_cell.length_b   1.000
_cell.length_c   1.000
_cell.angle_alpha   90.00
_cell.angle_beta   90.00
_cell.angle_gamma   90.00
#
_symmetry.space_group_name_H-M   'P 1'
#
loop_
_entity.id
_entity.type
_entity.pdbx_description
1 polymer ?
#
loop_
_entity_poly.entity_id
_entity_poly.type
_entity_poly.pdbx_seq_one_letter_code
_entity_poly.pdbx_strand_id
1 'polypeptide(L)'
;MNKSYKLHGSWSGAAAAYNMGDGGFRRTATNQKNYSYWDLYLNPETARYMYRILAVKIIFENPEKYGIILRLKDLYQPIPSYKLSVDTTIANLTDFALQQGISYKTLKDFNPWLRGNSLPNRSRKTYEISIPEKDYLYYDKQIENIQQFDIYKGEK
;
A
#
# COMPACT_ATOMS: atom_id res chain seq x y z
N MET A 1 -9.97 -4.15 4.90
CA MET A 1 -11.31 -3.78 4.38
C MET A 1 -12.40 -4.80 4.69
N ASN A 2 -12.16 -6.12 4.67
CA ASN A 2 -13.23 -7.13 4.92
C ASN A 2 -14.01 -6.95 6.23
N LYS A 3 -13.35 -6.50 7.32
CA LYS A 3 -14.03 -6.14 8.58
C LYS A 3 -14.99 -4.96 8.40
N SER A 4 -14.54 -3.90 7.71
CA SER A 4 -15.34 -2.70 7.45
C SER A 4 -16.50 -3.00 6.49
N TYR A 5 -16.27 -3.83 5.47
CA TYR A 5 -17.35 -4.33 4.59
C TYR A 5 -18.44 -5.07 5.40
N LYS A 6 -18.05 -5.96 6.30
CA LYS A 6 -19.02 -6.66 7.18
C LYS A 6 -19.79 -5.70 8.09
N LEU A 7 -19.17 -4.59 8.50
CA LEU A 7 -19.79 -3.59 9.38
C LEU A 7 -20.77 -2.67 8.64
N HIS A 8 -20.50 -2.34 7.37
CA HIS A 8 -21.26 -1.33 6.61
C HIS A 8 -22.05 -1.90 5.43
N GLY A 9 -21.96 -3.20 5.17
CA GLY A 9 -22.77 -3.94 4.19
C GLY A 9 -22.48 -3.65 2.72
N SER A 10 -21.55 -2.74 2.42
CA SER A 10 -21.19 -2.37 1.05
C SER A 10 -19.74 -1.90 0.96
N TRP A 11 -19.15 -2.01 -0.24
CA TRP A 11 -17.81 -1.50 -0.50
C TRP A 11 -17.74 0.03 -0.47
N SER A 12 -18.77 0.72 -0.94
CA SER A 12 -18.86 2.18 -0.87
C SER A 12 -18.98 2.67 0.58
N GLY A 13 -19.77 1.99 1.42
CA GLY A 13 -19.82 2.26 2.85
C GLY A 13 -18.49 1.98 3.55
N ALA A 14 -17.82 0.87 3.24
CA ALA A 14 -16.51 0.55 3.78
C ALA A 14 -15.43 1.58 3.38
N ALA A 15 -15.44 2.05 2.14
CA ALA A 15 -14.51 3.07 1.65
C ALA A 15 -14.78 4.44 2.29
N ALA A 16 -16.05 4.83 2.45
CA ALA A 16 -16.42 6.04 3.16
C ALA A 16 -15.98 6.00 4.63
N ALA A 17 -16.23 4.88 5.31
CA ALA A 17 -15.79 4.64 6.68
C ALA A 17 -14.27 4.61 6.83
N TYR A 18 -13.53 4.17 5.81
CA TYR A 18 -12.08 4.29 5.79
C TYR A 18 -11.62 5.76 5.73
N ASN A 19 -12.28 6.60 4.92
CA ASN A 19 -11.94 8.02 4.81
C ASN A 19 -12.36 8.84 6.04
N MET A 20 -13.58 8.65 6.58
CA MET A 20 -14.13 9.47 7.66
C MET A 20 -14.14 8.79 9.05
N GLY A 21 -13.66 7.55 9.13
CA GLY A 21 -13.72 6.69 10.32
C GLY A 21 -15.05 5.94 10.48
N ASP A 22 -14.97 4.69 10.96
CA ASP A 22 -16.15 3.81 11.17
C ASP A 22 -17.22 4.44 12.07
N GLY A 23 -16.80 5.13 13.15
CA GLY A 23 -17.72 5.81 14.06
C GLY A 23 -18.42 7.01 13.44
N GLY A 24 -17.71 7.77 12.58
CA GLY A 24 -18.25 8.93 11.87
C GLY A 24 -19.30 8.52 10.84
N PHE A 25 -18.98 7.49 10.04
CA PHE A 25 -19.91 6.94 9.07
C PHE A 25 -21.16 6.38 9.76
N ARG A 26 -20.99 5.55 10.79
CA ARG A 26 -22.12 4.95 11.53
C ARG A 26 -23.05 6.00 12.12
N ARG A 27 -22.49 7.02 12.80
CA ARG A 27 -23.29 8.11 13.37
C ARG A 27 -24.10 8.84 12.30
N THR A 28 -23.50 9.14 11.17
CA THR A 28 -24.16 9.84 10.06
C THR A 28 -25.28 8.99 9.48
N ALA A 29 -25.00 7.71 9.23
CA ALA A 29 -25.96 6.75 8.71
C ALA A 29 -27.17 6.57 9.64
N THR A 30 -26.92 6.39 10.94
CA THR A 30 -28.00 6.28 11.94
C THR A 30 -28.84 7.55 12.01
N ASN A 31 -28.22 8.74 12.02
CA ASN A 31 -28.94 10.01 12.10
C ASN A 31 -29.82 10.27 10.87
N GLN A 32 -29.34 9.90 9.67
CA GLN A 32 -30.06 10.07 8.41
C GLN A 32 -30.98 8.89 8.08
N LYS A 33 -31.01 7.85 8.93
CA LYS A 33 -31.79 6.61 8.75
C LYS A 33 -31.54 5.94 7.39
N ASN A 34 -30.30 6.03 6.90
CA ASN A 34 -29.88 5.42 5.65
C ASN A 34 -28.44 4.91 5.80
N TYR A 35 -28.11 3.77 5.21
CA TYR A 35 -26.76 3.18 5.24
C TYR A 35 -26.10 3.13 3.86
N SER A 36 -26.84 3.53 2.81
CA SER A 36 -26.32 3.67 1.46
C SER A 36 -25.43 4.91 1.38
N TYR A 37 -24.15 4.71 1.07
CA TYR A 37 -23.21 5.81 0.81
C TYR A 37 -23.76 6.84 -0.17
N TRP A 38 -24.48 6.38 -1.19
CA TRP A 38 -24.98 7.21 -2.28
C TRP A 38 -26.08 8.18 -1.87
N ASP A 39 -26.79 7.84 -0.80
CA ASP A 39 -27.94 8.61 -0.31
C ASP A 39 -27.62 9.40 0.96
N LEU A 40 -26.39 9.28 1.47
CA LEU A 40 -25.95 10.00 2.65
C LEU A 40 -25.47 11.40 2.30
N TYR A 41 -25.97 12.38 3.04
CA TYR A 41 -25.39 13.72 3.07
C TYR A 41 -24.08 13.70 3.86
N LEU A 42 -22.98 13.53 3.13
CA LEU A 42 -21.62 13.47 3.66
C LEU A 42 -20.88 14.79 3.40
N ASN A 43 -19.80 15.03 4.15
CA ASN A 43 -18.91 16.14 3.84
C ASN A 43 -18.32 15.99 2.41
N PRO A 44 -17.89 17.09 1.76
CA PRO A 44 -17.45 17.05 0.37
C PRO A 44 -16.23 16.15 0.11
N GLU A 45 -15.36 15.94 1.10
CA GLU A 45 -14.21 15.05 0.97
C GLU A 45 -14.67 13.59 0.84
N THR A 46 -15.47 13.13 1.79
CA THR A 46 -15.98 11.74 1.83
C THR A 46 -16.98 11.47 0.71
N ALA A 47 -17.84 12.43 0.38
CA ALA A 47 -18.79 12.33 -0.72
C ALA A 47 -18.09 12.19 -2.10
N ARG A 48 -16.86 12.72 -2.25
CA ARG A 48 -16.07 12.56 -3.48
C ARG A 48 -15.11 11.38 -3.46
N TYR A 49 -14.93 10.72 -2.31
CA TYR A 49 -13.90 9.69 -2.14
C TYR A 49 -14.06 8.53 -3.14
N MET A 50 -15.28 8.00 -3.29
CA MET A 50 -15.54 6.92 -4.25
C MET A 50 -15.34 7.36 -5.70
N TYR A 51 -15.80 8.55 -6.06
CA TYR A 51 -15.62 9.08 -7.41
C TYR A 51 -14.14 9.29 -7.76
N ARG A 52 -13.32 9.74 -6.78
CA ARG A 52 -11.87 9.88 -6.98
C ARG A 52 -11.20 8.52 -7.23
N ILE A 53 -11.56 7.49 -6.46
CA ILE A 53 -11.03 6.12 -6.66
C ILE A 53 -11.43 5.61 -8.05
N LEU A 54 -12.69 5.79 -8.45
CA LEU A 54 -13.17 5.38 -9.77
C LEU A 54 -12.47 6.14 -10.90
N ALA A 55 -12.30 7.46 -10.76
CA ALA A 55 -11.59 8.27 -11.73
C ALA A 55 -10.14 7.81 -11.90
N VAL A 56 -9.43 7.56 -10.80
CA VAL A 56 -8.06 7.01 -10.82
C VAL A 56 -8.07 5.65 -11.53
N LYS A 57 -8.94 4.71 -11.15
CA LYS A 57 -9.03 3.40 -11.82
C LYS A 57 -9.21 3.54 -13.33
N ILE A 58 -10.20 4.33 -13.76
CA ILE A 58 -10.54 4.51 -15.18
C ILE A 58 -9.38 5.15 -15.95
N ILE A 59 -8.71 6.14 -15.35
CA ILE A 59 -7.52 6.77 -15.92
C ILE A 59 -6.38 5.76 -16.07
N PHE A 60 -6.09 4.97 -15.04
CA PHE A 60 -5.00 3.99 -15.09
C PHE A 60 -5.28 2.81 -16.04
N GLU A 61 -6.55 2.44 -16.23
CA GLU A 61 -6.94 1.43 -17.22
C GLU A 61 -6.82 1.93 -18.67
N ASN A 62 -6.97 3.24 -18.91
CA ASN A 62 -6.96 3.81 -20.26
C ASN A 62 -6.28 5.20 -20.29
N PRO A 63 -5.00 5.33 -19.91
CA PRO A 63 -4.37 6.63 -19.69
C PRO A 63 -4.32 7.47 -20.98
N GLU A 64 -4.07 6.83 -22.13
CA GLU A 64 -4.03 7.50 -23.44
C GLU A 64 -5.36 8.17 -23.82
N LYS A 65 -6.50 7.55 -23.47
CA LYS A 65 -7.84 8.11 -23.72
C LYS A 65 -8.05 9.45 -23.01
N TYR A 66 -7.35 9.67 -21.91
CA TYR A 66 -7.42 10.88 -21.09
C TYR A 66 -6.23 11.82 -21.32
N GLY A 67 -5.45 11.60 -22.39
CA GLY A 67 -4.29 12.42 -22.73
C GLY A 67 -3.09 12.22 -21.80
N ILE A 68 -3.06 11.12 -21.04
CA ILE A 68 -1.96 10.77 -20.14
C ILE A 68 -1.06 9.76 -20.84
N ILE A 69 0.20 10.14 -21.06
CA ILE A 69 1.23 9.25 -21.59
C ILE A 69 2.11 8.84 -20.41
N LEU A 70 2.02 7.57 -20.00
CA LEU A 70 2.87 7.02 -18.96
C LEU A 70 4.14 6.45 -19.59
N ARG A 71 5.31 6.90 -19.14
CA ARG A 71 6.59 6.28 -19.47
C ARG A 71 6.92 5.25 -18.41
N LEU A 72 7.72 4.24 -18.74
CA LEU A 72 8.17 3.24 -17.77
C LEU A 72 8.83 3.90 -16.56
N LYS A 73 9.65 4.94 -16.79
CA LYS A 73 10.26 5.69 -15.70
C LYS A 73 9.24 6.35 -14.78
N ASP A 74 8.09 6.82 -15.28
CA ASP A 74 7.07 7.50 -14.45
C ASP A 74 6.40 6.54 -13.44
N LEU A 75 6.63 5.22 -13.57
CA LEU A 75 6.14 4.18 -12.67
C LEU A 75 7.13 3.93 -11.52
N TYR A 76 6.60 3.41 -10.41
CA TYR A 76 7.42 2.82 -9.37
C TYR A 76 8.10 1.56 -9.90
N GLN A 77 9.42 1.56 -9.88
CA GLN A 77 10.20 0.41 -10.30
C GLN A 77 10.30 -0.61 -9.17
N PRO A 78 10.35 -1.91 -9.49
CA PRO A 78 10.61 -2.93 -8.48
C PRO A 78 12.00 -2.72 -7.91
N ILE A 79 12.09 -2.71 -6.58
CA ILE A 79 13.37 -2.66 -5.88
C ILE A 79 13.86 -4.11 -5.73
N PRO A 80 14.99 -4.50 -6.33
CA PRO A 80 15.58 -5.81 -6.15
C PRO A 80 15.80 -6.13 -4.67
N SER A 81 15.55 -7.37 -4.29
CA SER A 81 15.78 -7.83 -2.92
C SER A 81 16.16 -9.30 -2.91
N TYR A 82 16.93 -9.71 -1.92
CA TYR A 82 17.24 -11.10 -1.65
C TYR A 82 16.56 -11.57 -0.36
N LYS A 83 16.42 -12.88 -0.21
CA LYS A 83 15.86 -13.51 1.00
C LYS A 83 16.99 -14.00 1.89
N LEU A 84 16.95 -13.60 3.16
CA LEU A 84 17.82 -14.09 4.21
C LEU A 84 17.04 -15.08 5.09
N SER A 85 17.50 -16.32 5.16
CA SER A 85 16.94 -17.33 6.06
C SER A 85 17.45 -17.12 7.48
N VAL A 86 16.53 -16.91 8.42
CA VAL A 86 16.83 -16.71 9.84
C VAL A 86 16.08 -17.74 10.68
N ASP A 87 16.83 -18.59 11.37
CA ASP A 87 16.32 -19.63 12.27
C ASP A 87 16.57 -19.31 13.75
N THR A 88 17.08 -18.10 14.04
CA THR A 88 17.38 -17.63 15.40
C THR A 88 16.48 -16.47 15.83
N THR A 89 16.56 -16.12 17.11
CA THR A 89 15.86 -14.95 17.65
C THR A 89 16.60 -13.68 17.24
N ILE A 90 15.88 -12.69 16.69
CA ILE A 90 16.39 -11.33 16.53
C ILE A 90 15.87 -10.49 17.70
N ALA A 91 16.74 -10.17 18.66
CA ALA A 91 16.36 -9.43 19.86
C ALA A 91 15.95 -7.97 19.56
N ASN A 92 16.61 -7.33 18.60
CA ASN A 92 16.35 -5.96 18.17
C ASN A 92 16.42 -5.86 16.65
N LEU A 93 15.27 -5.60 16.02
CA LEU A 93 15.17 -5.45 14.57
C LEU A 93 15.85 -4.19 14.04
N THR A 94 16.03 -3.16 14.87
CA THR A 94 16.77 -1.95 14.48
C THR A 94 18.25 -2.28 14.29
N ASP A 95 18.87 -2.96 15.25
CA ASP A 95 20.28 -3.35 15.16
C ASP A 95 20.49 -4.33 14.01
N PHE A 96 19.56 -5.27 13.84
CA PHE A 96 19.57 -6.19 12.70
C PHE A 96 19.47 -5.44 11.36
N ALA A 97 18.58 -4.45 11.22
CA ALA A 97 18.48 -3.64 10.00
C ALA A 97 19.79 -2.90 9.70
N LEU A 98 20.41 -2.30 10.73
CA LEU A 98 21.68 -1.59 10.61
C LEU A 98 22.82 -2.53 10.19
N GLN A 99 22.85 -3.76 10.71
CA GLN A 99 23.82 -4.79 10.28
C GLN A 99 23.65 -5.17 8.81
N GLN A 100 22.42 -5.14 8.29
CA GLN A 100 22.13 -5.32 6.85
C GLN A 100 22.31 -4.03 6.03
N GLY A 101 22.77 -2.94 6.65
CA GLY A 101 23.04 -1.67 5.96
C GLY A 101 21.79 -0.86 5.59
N ILE A 102 20.61 -1.20 6.13
CA ILE A 102 19.33 -0.56 5.84
C ILE A 102 18.70 0.06 7.10
N SER A 103 17.71 0.93 6.90
CA SER A 103 16.96 1.51 8.03
C SER A 103 15.92 0.51 8.59
N TYR A 104 15.55 0.68 9.85
CA TYR A 104 14.44 -0.06 10.46
C TYR A 104 13.12 0.09 9.67
N LYS A 105 12.85 1.29 9.15
CA LYS A 105 11.69 1.55 8.31
C LYS A 105 11.74 0.70 7.04
N THR A 106 12.87 0.70 6.34
CA THR A 106 13.08 -0.09 5.12
C THR A 106 12.88 -1.59 5.39
N LEU A 107 13.42 -2.11 6.50
CA LEU A 107 13.20 -3.50 6.89
C LEU A 107 11.70 -3.82 7.04
N LYS A 108 10.93 -2.93 7.67
CA LYS A 108 9.48 -3.08 7.86
C LYS A 108 8.68 -2.97 6.58
N ASP A 109 9.04 -2.03 5.70
CA ASP A 109 8.37 -1.83 4.41
C ASP A 109 8.47 -3.11 3.56
N PHE A 110 9.62 -3.79 3.57
CA PHE A 110 9.86 -5.03 2.84
C PHE A 110 9.37 -6.29 3.58
N ASN A 111 9.06 -6.19 4.88
CA ASN A 111 8.62 -7.31 5.71
C ASN A 111 7.46 -6.90 6.62
N PRO A 112 6.29 -6.54 6.07
CA PRO A 112 5.15 -6.01 6.85
C PRO A 112 4.56 -7.01 7.85
N TRP A 113 4.93 -8.29 7.74
CA TRP A 113 4.58 -9.34 8.69
C TRP A 113 5.36 -9.22 10.02
N LEU A 114 6.51 -8.56 10.03
CA LEU A 114 7.24 -8.20 11.25
C LEU A 114 6.49 -7.07 11.95
N ARG A 115 5.61 -7.40 12.90
CA ARG A 115 4.80 -6.38 13.62
C ARG A 115 5.54 -5.76 14.79
N GLY A 116 6.28 -6.54 15.58
CA GLY A 116 7.01 -6.07 16.77
C GLY A 116 8.40 -5.53 16.46
N ASN A 117 9.15 -5.10 17.48
CA ASN A 117 10.52 -4.59 17.33
C ASN A 117 11.59 -5.70 17.44
N SER A 118 11.15 -6.96 17.58
CA SER A 118 11.97 -8.16 17.71
C SER A 118 11.31 -9.33 16.97
N LEU A 119 12.08 -10.37 16.68
CA LEU A 119 11.61 -11.64 16.13
C LEU A 119 11.99 -12.78 17.09
N PRO A 120 11.14 -13.10 18.09
CA PRO A 120 11.38 -14.24 18.97
C PRO A 120 11.16 -15.55 18.22
N ASN A 121 12.07 -16.53 18.38
CA ASN A 121 11.96 -17.82 17.70
C ASN A 121 12.05 -19.03 18.65
N ARG A 122 11.11 -19.14 19.59
CA ARG A 122 11.05 -20.29 20.52
C ARG A 122 10.78 -21.62 19.80
N SER A 123 10.09 -21.58 18.66
CA SER A 123 9.73 -22.75 17.87
C SER A 123 10.81 -23.22 16.89
N ARG A 124 11.98 -22.56 16.83
CA ARG A 124 13.08 -22.85 15.89
C ARG A 124 12.62 -22.97 14.44
N LYS A 125 11.70 -22.09 14.02
CA LYS A 125 11.24 -22.01 12.63
C LYS A 125 12.21 -21.17 11.81
N THR A 126 12.38 -21.53 10.56
CA THR A 126 13.11 -20.68 9.61
C THR A 126 12.17 -19.62 9.05
N TYR A 127 12.58 -18.37 9.15
CA TYR A 127 11.91 -17.21 8.56
C TYR A 127 12.69 -16.72 7.35
N GLU A 128 11.98 -16.24 6.32
CA GLU A 128 12.59 -15.53 5.21
C GLU A 128 12.38 -14.02 5.38
N ILE A 129 13.50 -13.29 5.53
CA ILE A 129 13.49 -11.83 5.61
C ILE A 129 13.96 -11.28 4.28
N SER A 130 13.14 -10.42 3.66
CA SER A 130 13.50 -9.72 2.43
C SER A 130 14.41 -8.53 2.76
N ILE A 131 15.59 -8.48 2.16
CA ILE A 131 16.53 -7.36 2.29
C ILE A 131 16.68 -6.71 0.91
N PRO A 132 16.33 -5.43 0.74
CA PRO A 132 16.50 -4.74 -0.53
C PRO A 132 17.96 -4.44 -0.83
N GLU A 133 18.28 -4.39 -2.12
CA GLU A 133 19.54 -3.83 -2.58
C GLU A 133 19.57 -2.32 -2.31
N LYS A 134 20.56 -1.89 -1.52
CA LYS A 134 20.61 -0.53 -0.96
C LYS A 134 20.62 0.56 -2.04
N ASP A 135 21.33 0.34 -3.13
CA ASP A 135 21.47 1.34 -4.20
C ASP A 135 20.13 1.62 -4.87
N TYR A 136 19.26 0.60 -4.98
CA TYR A 136 17.92 0.72 -5.56
C TYR A 136 16.90 1.33 -4.58
N LEU A 137 17.28 1.70 -3.37
CA LEU A 137 16.41 2.53 -2.51
C LEU A 137 16.28 3.96 -3.03
N TYR A 138 17.22 4.40 -3.88
CA TYR A 138 17.19 5.69 -4.54
C TYR A 138 16.60 5.55 -5.94
N TYR A 139 15.60 6.36 -6.23
CA TYR A 139 14.85 6.29 -7.48
C TYR A 139 15.73 6.49 -8.73
N ASP A 140 16.74 7.35 -8.68
CA ASP A 140 17.65 7.56 -9.81
C ASP A 140 18.35 6.27 -10.25
N LYS A 141 18.73 5.41 -9.30
CA LYS A 141 19.32 4.10 -9.60
C LYS A 141 18.29 3.15 -10.21
N GLN A 142 17.05 3.21 -9.75
CA GLN A 142 15.97 2.35 -10.24
C GLN A 142 15.67 2.57 -11.73
N ILE A 143 15.84 3.80 -12.21
CA ILE A 143 15.54 4.18 -13.61
C ILE A 143 16.77 4.24 -14.51
N GLU A 144 17.97 3.93 -14.01
CA GLU A 144 19.24 4.07 -14.73
C GLU A 144 19.25 3.34 -16.10
N ASN A 145 18.58 2.18 -16.16
CA ASN A 145 18.50 1.35 -17.37
C ASN A 145 17.22 1.55 -18.19
N ILE A 146 16.35 2.51 -17.82
CA ILE A 146 15.09 2.78 -18.52
C ILE A 146 15.31 3.92 -19.50
N GLN A 147 15.05 3.68 -20.80
CA GLN A 147 15.19 4.74 -21.79
C GLN A 147 14.13 5.82 -21.56
N GLN A 148 14.51 7.08 -21.80
CA GLN A 148 13.64 8.24 -21.56
C GLN A 148 12.30 8.19 -22.32
N PHE A 149 12.23 7.41 -23.41
CA PHE A 149 11.09 7.30 -24.32
C PHE A 149 10.34 5.98 -24.22
N ASP A 150 10.69 5.09 -23.28
CA ASP A 150 9.97 3.82 -23.14
C ASP A 150 8.56 4.08 -22.62
N ILE A 151 7.56 3.88 -23.48
CA ILE A 151 6.14 4.07 -23.15
C ILE A 151 5.60 2.81 -22.48
N TYR A 152 4.90 2.99 -21.35
CA TYR A 152 4.16 1.93 -20.70
C TYR A 152 2.92 1.57 -21.54
N LYS A 153 2.81 0.31 -21.97
CA LYS A 153 1.72 -0.17 -22.83
C LYS A 153 0.66 -0.99 -22.08
N GLY A 154 0.63 -0.91 -20.75
CA GLY A 154 -0.23 -1.75 -19.90
C GLY A 154 0.39 -3.10 -19.57
N GLU A 155 -0.08 -3.73 -18.49
CA GLU A 155 0.06 -5.16 -18.27
C GLU A 155 -0.91 -5.88 -19.24
N LYS A 156 -0.41 -6.82 -20.05
CA LYS A 156 -1.26 -7.69 -20.87
C LYS A 156 -1.90 -8.79 -20.02
#